data_AF-A0A943Q2P6-F1
#
_entry.id   AF-A0A943Q2P6-F1
#
_cell.length_a   1.000
_cell.length_b   1.000
_cell.length_c   1.000
_cell.angle_alpha   90.00
_cell.angle_beta   90.00
_cell.angle_gamma   90.00
#
_symmetry.space_group_name_H-M   'P 1'
#
loop_
_entity.id
_entity.type
_entity.pdbx_description
1 polymer ?
#
loop_
_entity_poly.entity_id
_entity_poly.type
_entity_poly.pdbx_seq_one_letter_code
_entity_poly.pdbx_strand_id
1 'polypeptide(L)'
;MAVPIIPILKKIGTAVLSSKKGRKVVGGIILGSLVLLMTPAAVVLGIFSGSMDINTDGVQTIVKDRQATEEKRYAEIEQAMTEAGYSEIKIREAQAIYSFALFNLSGDDVAEKLTECFLAETDEELAEKINGAFYTAFSVDEISAILESVRQEYG
;
A
#
# COMPACT_ATOMS: atom_id res chain seq x y z
N MET A 1 -16.68 -13.84 54.44
CA MET A 1 -15.75 -12.96 55.17
C MET A 1 -14.72 -12.44 54.17
N ALA A 2 -14.83 -11.18 53.73
CA ALA A 2 -13.89 -10.58 52.78
C ALA A 2 -12.66 -10.09 53.55
N VAL A 3 -11.51 -10.72 53.31
CA VAL A 3 -10.27 -10.28 53.95
C VAL A 3 -9.85 -8.96 53.29
N PRO A 4 -9.72 -7.86 54.06
CA PRO A 4 -9.36 -6.57 53.49
C PRO A 4 -7.95 -6.65 52.87
N ILE A 5 -7.87 -6.35 51.57
CA ILE A 5 -6.66 -6.48 50.74
C ILE A 5 -5.61 -5.42 51.11
N ILE A 6 -6.10 -4.25 51.55
CA ILE A 6 -5.32 -3.06 51.91
C ILE A 6 -4.31 -3.31 53.05
N PRO A 7 -4.69 -3.88 54.21
CA PRO A 7 -3.74 -4.16 55.28
C PRO A 7 -2.71 -5.25 54.92
N ILE A 8 -3.03 -6.17 54.02
CA ILE A 8 -2.11 -7.22 53.55
C ILE A 8 -1.03 -6.63 52.64
N LEU A 9 -1.41 -5.78 51.69
CA LEU A 9 -0.46 -5.08 50.80
C LEU A 9 0.51 -4.20 51.58
N LYS A 10 0.03 -3.48 52.60
CA LYS A 10 0.87 -2.63 53.46
C LYS A 10 1.93 -3.45 54.22
N LYS A 11 1.58 -4.66 54.67
CA LYS A 11 2.48 -5.55 55.44
C LYS A 11 3.52 -6.24 54.57
N ILE A 12 3.17 -6.60 53.33
CA ILE A 12 4.11 -7.13 52.33
C ILE A 12 5.06 -6.02 51.86
N GLY A 13 4.53 -4.81 51.63
CA GLY A 13 5.32 -3.64 51.26
C GLY A 13 6.40 -3.31 52.28
N THR A 14 6.10 -3.32 53.58
CA THR A 14 7.09 -3.04 54.65
C THR A 14 8.12 -4.18 54.81
N ALA A 15 7.72 -5.44 54.66
CA ALA A 15 8.64 -6.59 54.74
C ALA A 15 9.62 -6.65 53.56
N VAL A 16 9.13 -6.35 52.34
CA VAL A 16 9.95 -6.32 51.12
C VAL A 16 10.90 -5.13 51.12
N LEU A 17 10.46 -3.96 51.60
CA LEU A 17 11.28 -2.75 51.67
C LEU A 17 12.34 -2.80 52.80
N SER A 18 12.02 -3.47 53.92
CA SER A 18 12.93 -3.57 55.07
C SER A 18 14.04 -4.62 54.88
N SER A 19 13.80 -5.68 54.10
CA SER A 19 14.82 -6.70 53.84
C SER A 19 15.80 -6.30 52.72
N LYS A 20 17.11 -6.42 52.98
CA LYS A 20 18.18 -6.11 52.00
C LYS A 20 18.06 -6.95 50.71
N LYS A 21 17.50 -8.16 50.83
CA LYS A 21 17.25 -9.09 49.71
C LYS A 21 15.99 -8.70 48.93
N GLY A 22 14.91 -8.31 49.61
CA GLY A 22 13.67 -7.83 48.98
C GLY A 22 13.85 -6.57 48.16
N ARG A 23 14.64 -5.59 48.66
CA ARG A 23 14.97 -4.38 47.89
C ARG A 23 15.75 -4.66 46.60
N LYS A 24 16.68 -5.63 46.61
CA LYS A 24 17.42 -6.02 45.40
C LYS A 24 16.50 -6.67 44.36
N VAL A 25 15.57 -7.52 44.81
CA VAL A 25 14.59 -8.17 43.93
C VAL A 25 13.64 -7.14 43.32
N VAL A 26 13.06 -6.25 44.13
CA VAL A 26 12.16 -5.18 43.64
C VAL A 26 12.90 -4.21 42.73
N GLY A 27 14.12 -3.82 43.08
CA GLY A 27 14.95 -2.97 42.21
C GLY A 27 15.23 -3.63 40.86
N GLY A 28 15.52 -4.93 40.85
CA GLY A 28 15.70 -5.71 39.61
C GLY A 28 14.42 -5.80 38.76
N ILE A 29 13.25 -5.95 39.39
CA ILE A 29 11.96 -5.97 38.68
C ILE A 29 11.67 -4.61 38.05
N ILE A 30 11.84 -3.51 38.80
CA ILE A 30 11.62 -2.16 38.29
C ILE A 30 12.58 -1.87 37.14
N LEU A 31 13.87 -2.15 37.33
CA LEU A 31 14.89 -1.93 36.28
C LEU A 31 14.64 -2.79 35.05
N GLY A 32 14.33 -4.08 35.23
CA GLY A 32 13.99 -4.99 34.12
C GLY A 32 12.74 -4.57 33.36
N SER A 33 11.70 -4.11 34.07
CA SER A 33 10.49 -3.58 33.44
C SER A 33 10.76 -2.30 32.65
N LEU A 34 11.64 -1.42 33.14
CA LEU A 34 11.99 -0.18 32.45
C LEU A 34 12.73 -0.47 31.14
N VAL A 35 13.68 -1.42 31.14
CA VAL A 35 14.40 -1.84 29.93
C VAL A 35 13.43 -2.49 28.94
N LEU A 36 12.54 -3.38 29.41
CA LEU A 36 11.54 -4.05 28.56
C LEU A 36 10.62 -3.05 27.85
N LEU A 37 10.28 -1.94 28.48
CA LEU A 37 9.46 -0.88 27.87
C LEU A 37 10.24 -0.01 26.89
N MET A 38 11.55 0.15 27.07
CA MET A 38 12.41 0.96 26.19
C MET A 38 12.88 0.20 24.95
N THR A 39 13.04 -1.14 25.02
CA THR A 39 13.48 -1.96 23.90
C THR A 39 12.58 -1.84 22.65
N PRO A 40 11.24 -1.87 22.72
CA PRO A 40 10.37 -1.68 21.56
C PRO A 40 10.62 -0.35 20.82
N ALA A 41 10.81 0.74 21.56
CA ALA A 41 11.11 2.05 20.96
C ALA A 41 12.48 2.06 20.26
N ALA A 42 13.49 1.41 20.86
CA ALA A 42 14.81 1.28 20.25
C ALA A 42 14.78 0.45 18.95
N VAL A 43 13.97 -0.61 18.90
CA VAL A 43 13.75 -1.42 17.68
C VAL A 43 13.13 -0.56 16.59
N VAL A 44 12.05 0.17 16.89
CA VAL A 44 11.39 1.05 15.90
C VAL A 44 12.35 2.13 15.39
N LEU A 45 13.09 2.80 16.28
CA LEU A 45 14.07 3.80 15.89
C LEU A 45 15.23 3.20 15.06
N GLY A 46 15.67 1.99 15.39
CA GLY A 46 16.73 1.27 14.66
C GLY A 46 16.38 0.96 13.21
N ILE A 47 15.10 0.71 12.92
CA ILE A 47 14.57 0.54 11.55
C ILE A 47 14.62 1.88 10.80
N PHE A 48 14.16 2.96 11.43
CA PHE A 48 14.12 4.29 10.81
C PHE A 48 15.50 4.93 10.66
N SER A 49 16.47 4.60 11.53
CA SER A 49 17.85 5.07 11.41
C SER A 49 18.69 4.27 10.41
N GLY A 50 18.12 3.22 9.79
CA GLY A 50 18.84 2.35 8.85
C GLY A 50 19.96 1.52 9.49
N SER A 51 20.01 1.43 10.82
CA SER A 51 21.05 0.68 11.55
C SER A 51 20.66 -0.76 11.89
N MET A 52 19.42 -1.14 11.64
CA MET A 52 18.97 -2.53 11.66
C MET A 52 18.91 -3.07 10.24
N ASP A 53 19.72 -4.10 9.98
CA ASP A 53 19.68 -4.89 8.74
C ASP A 53 18.42 -5.78 8.75
N ILE A 54 17.28 -5.19 8.41
CA ILE A 54 16.06 -5.94 8.13
C ILE A 54 16.19 -6.44 6.70
N ASN A 55 16.23 -7.78 6.57
CA ASN A 55 16.28 -8.47 5.30
C ASN A 55 14.99 -8.18 4.51
N THR A 56 15.01 -7.09 3.76
CA THR A 56 13.88 -6.55 2.99
C THR A 56 13.97 -7.03 1.54
N ASP A 57 14.94 -7.87 1.20
CA ASP A 57 15.23 -8.32 -0.16
C ASP A 57 14.01 -8.94 -0.84
N GLY A 58 13.19 -9.71 -0.10
CA GLY A 58 11.94 -10.26 -0.59
C GLY A 58 10.85 -9.21 -0.86
N VAL A 59 10.78 -8.15 -0.07
CA VAL A 59 9.83 -7.05 -0.28
C VAL A 59 10.30 -6.15 -1.43
N GLN A 60 11.61 -5.88 -1.49
CA GLN A 60 12.21 -5.13 -2.60
C GLN A 60 12.05 -5.86 -3.93
N THR A 61 12.13 -7.20 -3.98
CA THR A 61 11.88 -7.95 -5.21
C THR A 61 10.41 -7.90 -5.62
N ILE A 62 9.47 -8.11 -4.70
CA ILE A 62 8.03 -8.05 -5.02
C ILE A 62 7.62 -6.66 -5.53
N VAL A 63 8.15 -5.60 -4.94
CA VAL A 63 7.87 -4.22 -5.40
C VAL A 63 8.50 -3.96 -6.76
N LYS A 64 9.76 -4.37 -6.98
CA LYS A 64 10.44 -4.21 -8.27
C LYS A 64 9.76 -4.97 -9.40
N ASP A 65 9.34 -6.21 -9.15
CA ASP A 65 8.67 -7.04 -10.17
C ASP A 65 7.30 -6.46 -10.53
N ARG A 66 6.56 -5.92 -9.55
CA ARG A 66 5.29 -5.23 -9.82
C ARG A 66 5.51 -3.93 -10.61
N GLN A 67 6.47 -3.10 -10.21
CA GLN A 67 6.80 -1.86 -10.93
C GLN A 67 7.26 -2.14 -12.37
N ALA A 68 8.12 -3.14 -12.58
CA ALA A 68 8.57 -3.50 -13.92
C ALA A 68 7.41 -4.00 -14.81
N THR A 69 6.41 -4.66 -14.22
CA THR A 69 5.23 -5.10 -14.96
C THR A 69 4.32 -3.92 -15.34
N GLU A 70 4.11 -2.96 -14.43
CA GLU A 70 3.33 -1.76 -14.70
C GLU A 70 4.01 -0.85 -15.75
N GLU A 71 5.31 -0.58 -15.60
CA GLU A 71 6.08 0.23 -16.55
C GLU A 71 6.07 -0.41 -17.95
N LYS A 72 6.20 -1.74 -18.03
CA LYS A 72 6.11 -2.47 -19.29
C LYS A 72 4.74 -2.29 -19.95
N ARG A 73 3.64 -2.39 -19.19
CA ARG A 73 2.28 -2.24 -19.72
C ARG A 73 2.00 -0.79 -20.17
N TYR A 74 2.51 0.19 -19.42
CA TYR A 74 2.46 1.59 -19.82
C TYR A 74 3.16 1.85 -21.16
N ALA A 75 4.37 1.30 -21.33
CA ALA A 75 5.14 1.41 -22.57
C ALA A 75 4.46 0.68 -23.74
N GLU A 76 3.86 -0.49 -23.53
CA GLU A 76 3.12 -1.21 -24.57
C GLU A 76 1.88 -0.43 -25.04
N ILE A 77 1.13 0.18 -24.12
CA ILE A 77 -0.02 1.04 -24.45
C ILE A 77 0.44 2.27 -25.23
N GLU A 78 1.49 2.94 -24.76
CA GLU A 78 2.06 4.12 -25.44
C GLU A 78 2.51 3.78 -26.85
N GLN A 79 3.24 2.68 -27.02
CA GLN A 79 3.70 2.23 -28.32
C GLN A 79 2.52 1.91 -29.26
N ALA A 80 1.57 1.08 -28.83
CA ALA A 80 0.45 0.66 -29.66
C ALA A 80 -0.41 1.84 -30.12
N MET A 81 -0.68 2.79 -29.20
CA MET A 81 -1.49 3.96 -29.53
C MET A 81 -0.73 4.99 -30.36
N THR A 82 0.58 5.13 -30.17
CA THR A 82 1.43 5.99 -31.03
C THR A 82 1.47 5.45 -32.45
N GLU A 83 1.63 4.13 -32.61
CA GLU A 83 1.60 3.46 -33.93
C GLU A 83 0.24 3.62 -34.62
N ALA A 84 -0.85 3.65 -33.84
CA ALA A 84 -2.20 3.93 -34.32
C ALA A 84 -2.48 5.43 -34.61
N GLY A 85 -1.54 6.32 -34.30
CA GLY A 85 -1.64 7.75 -34.61
C GLY A 85 -2.48 8.58 -33.63
N TYR A 86 -2.69 8.09 -32.40
CA TYR A 86 -3.38 8.86 -31.36
C TYR A 86 -2.54 10.01 -30.83
N SER A 87 -3.21 11.04 -30.31
CA SER A 87 -2.54 12.16 -29.65
C SER A 87 -2.00 11.76 -28.26
N GLU A 88 -0.98 12.48 -27.79
CA GLU A 88 -0.43 12.35 -26.43
C GLU A 88 -1.51 12.35 -25.33
N ILE A 89 -2.54 13.19 -25.46
CA ILE A 89 -3.65 13.25 -24.51
C ILE A 89 -4.44 11.93 -24.50
N LYS A 90 -4.78 11.40 -25.68
CA LYS A 90 -5.48 10.10 -25.80
C LYS A 90 -4.65 8.94 -25.27
N ILE A 91 -3.32 8.99 -25.45
CA ILE A 91 -2.40 8.00 -24.87
C ILE A 91 -2.45 8.04 -23.34
N ARG A 92 -2.40 9.23 -22.74
CA ARG A 92 -2.51 9.41 -21.28
C ARG A 92 -3.87 8.97 -20.75
N GLU A 93 -4.94 9.26 -21.49
CA GLU A 93 -6.28 8.78 -21.17
C GLU A 93 -6.32 7.24 -21.09
N ALA A 94 -5.74 6.55 -22.07
CA ALA A 94 -5.69 5.08 -22.07
C ALA A 94 -4.82 4.53 -20.93
N GLN A 95 -3.68 5.15 -20.66
CA GLN A 95 -2.84 4.80 -19.51
C GLN A 95 -3.59 4.97 -18.18
N ALA A 96 -4.38 6.04 -18.04
CA ALA A 96 -5.23 6.26 -16.87
C ALA A 96 -6.32 5.19 -16.77
N ILE A 97 -7.02 4.89 -17.87
CA ILE A 97 -8.01 3.80 -17.92
C ILE A 97 -7.37 2.47 -17.51
N TYR A 98 -6.18 2.16 -18.01
CA TYR A 98 -5.47 0.95 -17.60
C TYR A 98 -5.24 0.92 -16.08
N SER A 99 -4.68 1.97 -15.50
CA SER A 99 -4.39 2.03 -14.07
C SER A 99 -5.62 1.99 -13.17
N PHE A 100 -6.69 2.69 -13.54
CA PHE A 100 -7.88 2.81 -12.69
C PHE A 100 -8.90 1.69 -12.91
N ALA A 101 -9.01 1.14 -14.12
CA ALA A 101 -10.04 0.19 -14.49
C ALA A 101 -9.50 -1.21 -14.81
N LEU A 102 -8.30 -1.33 -15.38
CA LEU A 102 -7.84 -2.58 -15.99
C LEU A 102 -6.56 -3.18 -15.35
N PHE A 103 -6.02 -2.58 -14.28
CA PHE A 103 -4.72 -2.95 -13.72
C PHE A 103 -4.60 -4.42 -13.25
N ASN A 104 -5.73 -5.04 -12.91
CA ASN A 104 -5.79 -6.44 -12.49
C ASN A 104 -5.85 -7.43 -13.67
N LEU A 105 -6.02 -6.93 -14.90
CA LEU A 105 -6.17 -7.79 -16.07
C LEU A 105 -4.80 -8.31 -16.51
N SER A 106 -4.74 -9.62 -16.66
CA SER A 106 -3.58 -10.33 -17.20
C SER A 106 -3.86 -10.74 -18.64
N GLY A 107 -3.12 -10.19 -19.58
CA GLY A 107 -3.18 -10.54 -21.00
C GLY A 107 -2.16 -9.75 -21.80
N ASP A 108 -1.54 -10.37 -22.80
CA ASP A 108 -0.56 -9.70 -23.66
C ASP A 108 -1.22 -8.83 -24.75
N ASP A 109 -2.53 -8.96 -24.90
CA ASP A 109 -3.37 -8.25 -25.86
C ASP A 109 -4.07 -7.00 -25.28
N VAL A 110 -3.78 -6.65 -24.02
CA VAL A 110 -4.44 -5.51 -23.35
C VAL A 110 -4.19 -4.20 -24.08
N ALA A 111 -2.96 -3.93 -24.51
CA ALA A 111 -2.61 -2.70 -25.23
C ALA A 111 -3.34 -2.61 -26.58
N GLU A 112 -3.39 -3.71 -27.35
CA GLU A 112 -4.07 -3.78 -28.65
C GLU A 112 -5.58 -3.58 -28.49
N LYS A 113 -6.23 -4.34 -27.60
CA LYS A 113 -7.67 -4.21 -27.32
C LYS A 113 -8.03 -2.82 -26.82
N LEU A 114 -7.21 -2.23 -25.95
CA LEU A 114 -7.45 -0.88 -25.44
C LEU A 114 -7.33 0.14 -26.57
N THR A 115 -6.32 0.01 -27.43
CA THR A 115 -6.14 0.85 -28.62
C THR A 115 -7.36 0.80 -29.55
N GLU A 116 -7.96 -0.38 -29.74
CA GLU A 116 -9.21 -0.55 -30.49
C GLU A 116 -10.42 0.12 -29.81
N CYS A 117 -10.50 0.08 -28.48
CA CYS A 117 -11.57 0.76 -27.73
C CYS A 117 -11.55 2.28 -27.99
N PHE A 118 -10.35 2.87 -28.12
CA PHE A 118 -10.15 4.30 -28.35
C PHE A 118 -10.54 4.79 -29.76
N LEU A 119 -10.97 3.89 -30.67
CA LEU A 119 -11.69 4.26 -31.88
C LEU A 119 -13.07 4.86 -31.59
N ALA A 120 -13.53 4.79 -30.34
CA ALA A 120 -14.73 5.49 -29.90
C ALA A 120 -14.56 7.02 -30.00
N GLU A 121 -15.61 7.66 -30.50
CA GLU A 121 -15.70 9.12 -30.62
C GLU A 121 -16.31 9.76 -29.37
N THR A 122 -17.01 8.98 -28.55
CA THR A 122 -17.70 9.43 -27.34
C THR A 122 -17.31 8.60 -26.12
N ASP A 123 -17.39 9.20 -24.93
CA ASP A 123 -17.11 8.50 -23.67
C ASP A 123 -18.11 7.34 -23.42
N GLU A 124 -19.36 7.48 -23.89
CA GLU A 124 -20.38 6.42 -23.82
C GLU A 124 -20.00 5.20 -24.68
N GLU A 125 -19.62 5.44 -25.94
CA GLU A 125 -19.14 4.38 -26.84
C GLU A 125 -17.84 3.76 -26.30
N LEU A 126 -16.95 4.55 -25.70
CA LEU A 126 -15.71 4.05 -25.12
C LEU A 126 -15.99 3.10 -23.95
N ALA A 127 -16.91 3.47 -23.06
CA ALA A 127 -17.32 2.63 -21.94
C ALA A 127 -17.93 1.30 -22.43
N GLU A 128 -18.78 1.33 -23.46
CA GLU A 128 -19.33 0.13 -24.08
C GLU A 128 -18.24 -0.78 -24.67
N LYS A 129 -17.28 -0.20 -25.43
CA LYS A 129 -16.17 -0.97 -26.01
C LYS A 129 -15.28 -1.58 -24.94
N ILE A 130 -14.94 -0.84 -23.88
CA ILE A 130 -14.13 -1.35 -22.76
C ILE A 130 -14.87 -2.52 -22.09
N ASN A 131 -16.14 -2.35 -21.75
CA ASN A 131 -16.94 -3.41 -21.14
C ASN A 131 -17.06 -4.65 -22.01
N GLY A 132 -17.22 -4.47 -23.33
CA GLY A 132 -17.25 -5.57 -24.29
C GLY A 132 -15.90 -6.28 -24.45
N ALA A 133 -14.80 -5.54 -24.55
CA ALA A 133 -13.47 -6.08 -24.80
C ALA A 133 -12.87 -6.80 -23.58
N PHE A 134 -13.17 -6.30 -22.37
CA PHE A 134 -12.55 -6.74 -21.12
C PHE A 134 -13.52 -7.45 -20.17
N TYR A 135 -14.78 -7.66 -20.57
CA TYR A 135 -15.82 -8.30 -19.76
C TYR A 135 -16.04 -7.57 -18.42
N THR A 136 -16.05 -6.24 -18.46
CA THR A 136 -16.26 -5.37 -17.30
C THR A 136 -17.67 -4.78 -17.30
N ALA A 137 -17.99 -3.99 -16.27
CA ALA A 137 -19.31 -3.37 -16.09
C ALA A 137 -19.19 -1.93 -15.55
N PHE A 138 -18.27 -1.14 -16.09
CA PHE A 138 -18.11 0.28 -15.74
C PHE A 138 -19.27 1.10 -16.31
N SER A 139 -19.75 2.05 -15.52
CA SER A 139 -20.65 3.09 -16.00
C SER A 139 -19.92 4.11 -16.86
N VAL A 140 -20.67 4.84 -17.70
CA VAL A 140 -20.12 5.96 -18.48
C VAL A 140 -19.51 7.01 -17.55
N ASP A 141 -20.18 7.32 -16.44
CA ASP A 141 -19.71 8.30 -15.45
C ASP A 141 -18.34 7.93 -14.86
N GLU A 142 -18.10 6.65 -14.56
CA GLU A 142 -16.79 6.18 -14.07
C GLU A 142 -15.68 6.38 -15.10
N ILE A 143 -15.96 6.05 -16.37
CA ILE A 143 -15.00 6.22 -17.46
C ILE A 143 -14.75 7.71 -17.71
N SER A 144 -15.79 8.52 -17.83
CA SER A 144 -15.68 9.97 -18.02
C SER A 144 -14.92 10.65 -16.89
N ALA A 145 -15.14 10.25 -15.63
CA ALA A 145 -14.40 10.80 -14.50
C ALA A 145 -12.88 10.56 -14.61
N ILE A 146 -12.47 9.38 -15.08
CA ILE A 146 -11.05 9.07 -15.32
C ILE A 146 -10.51 9.98 -16.43
N LEU A 147 -11.20 10.09 -17.56
CA LEU A 147 -10.76 10.89 -18.71
C LEU A 147 -10.71 12.39 -18.36
N GLU A 148 -11.71 12.90 -17.64
CA GLU A 148 -11.73 14.30 -17.19
C GLU A 148 -10.54 14.64 -16.31
N SER A 149 -10.11 13.72 -15.43
CA SER A 149 -8.93 13.95 -14.60
C SER A 149 -7.66 14.20 -15.44
N VAL A 150 -7.48 13.42 -16.50
CA VAL A 150 -6.35 13.57 -17.45
C VAL A 150 -6.50 14.85 -18.27
N ARG A 151 -7.69 15.13 -18.81
CA ARG A 151 -7.97 16.33 -19.61
C ARG A 151 -7.77 17.61 -18.80
N GLN A 152 -8.07 17.60 -17.50
CA GLN A 152 -7.84 18.77 -16.62
C GLN A 152 -6.37 18.99 -16.32
N GLU A 153 -5.57 17.93 -16.21
CA GLU A 153 -4.15 18.02 -15.87
C GLU A 153 -3.27 18.31 -17.10
N TYR A 154 -3.66 17.83 -18.28
CA TYR A 154 -2.82 17.81 -19.48
C TYR A 154 -3.46 18.37 -20.76
N GLY A 155 -4.71 18.82 -20.69
CA GLY A 155 -5.46 19.39 -21.83
C GLY A 155 -5.20 20.86 -22.12
#